data_AF-A0A6A6ACW1-F1
#
_entry.id   AF-A0A6A6ACW1-F1
#
_cell.length_a   1.000
_cell.length_b   1.000
_cell.length_c   1.000
_cell.angle_alpha   90.00
_cell.angle_beta   90.00
_cell.angle_gamma   90.00
#
_symmetry.space_group_name_H-M   'P 1'
#
loop_
_entity.id
_entity.type
_entity.pdbx_description
1 polymer ?
#
loop_
_entity_poly.entity_id
_entity_poly.type
_entity_poly.pdbx_seq_one_letter_code
_entity_poly.pdbx_strand_id
1 'polypeptide(L)'
;MKRKRSQEPAVSSARKKMETQDDGTTSCLLVRILEQYGLLESIATNLFPEDLLSLALSSKAAYHTIFPRASSMDNLLGKLNCSGRGIQIRNNRHSKSMFFYAYECTEYVECGTKAERRHVRSQPCVKCKLATCDECRIHCVYQSIYETPSDSDELPNYSGFVLLEPLEVSILSPHHLALEDHTAPQWQNSSTGYTSPYHDQGFLDVPLEDASFADPESLSEILDLNLGKCSLQQVSTSSYHGVPSPVLRSFCHTTEARKISLCKVCFFLKASKGPDVLQPGRKLSWLRPTNTSTVSEIKPCQCTLRAHFLDRWTCLPCFKREEEEIRQYKACTPKRQTGLCLCGLDTHQMLCLWCWGIVKEQSN
;
A
#
# COMPACT_ATOMS: atom_id res chain seq x y z
N MET A 1 4.87 47.95 8.79
CA MET A 1 3.94 47.87 7.64
C MET A 1 2.64 47.18 8.06
N LYS A 2 1.56 47.95 8.25
CA LYS A 2 0.24 47.45 8.66
C LYS A 2 -0.60 47.17 7.40
N ARG A 3 -1.01 45.91 7.18
CA ARG A 3 -1.85 45.53 6.04
C ARG A 3 -3.30 45.96 6.26
N LYS A 4 -3.81 46.84 5.40
CA LYS A 4 -5.23 47.24 5.29
C LYS A 4 -6.03 46.03 4.78
N ARG A 5 -7.02 45.60 5.56
CA ARG A 5 -7.98 44.55 5.21
C ARG A 5 -9.13 45.21 4.42
N SER A 6 -9.31 44.80 3.17
CA SER A 6 -10.41 45.26 2.31
C SER A 6 -11.75 44.79 2.88
N GLN A 7 -12.69 45.72 3.07
CA GLN A 7 -14.07 45.42 3.41
C GLN A 7 -14.85 45.20 2.12
N GLU A 8 -15.34 43.97 1.91
CA GLU A 8 -16.32 43.68 0.87
C GLU A 8 -17.73 44.08 1.36
N PRO A 9 -18.60 44.58 0.47
CA PRO A 9 -19.95 44.99 0.82
C PRO A 9 -20.83 43.76 1.09
N ALA A 10 -21.38 43.70 2.30
CA ALA A 10 -22.35 42.70 2.74
C ALA A 10 -23.67 42.87 1.98
N VAL A 11 -23.92 41.98 1.01
CA VAL A 11 -25.24 41.81 0.39
C VAL A 11 -26.11 40.98 1.35
N SER A 12 -26.87 41.66 2.19
CA SER A 12 -27.86 41.06 3.09
C SER A 12 -29.06 40.54 2.30
N SER A 13 -29.01 39.28 1.88
CA SER A 13 -30.22 38.57 1.43
C SER A 13 -31.09 38.24 2.65
N ALA A 14 -32.23 38.93 2.76
CA ALA A 14 -33.25 38.65 3.75
C ALA A 14 -33.84 37.25 3.51
N ARG A 15 -33.27 36.23 4.15
CA ARG A 15 -33.87 34.90 4.23
C ARG A 15 -35.08 34.99 5.15
N LYS A 16 -36.27 34.81 4.55
CA LYS A 16 -37.55 34.63 5.23
C LYS A 16 -37.37 33.47 6.24
N LYS A 17 -37.35 33.79 7.52
CA LYS A 17 -37.26 32.82 8.62
C LYS A 17 -38.62 32.11 8.68
N MET A 18 -38.75 30.97 7.99
CA MET A 18 -39.86 30.06 8.25
C MET A 18 -39.63 29.51 9.65
N GLU A 19 -40.45 29.96 10.60
CA GLU A 19 -40.62 29.29 11.89
C GLU A 19 -41.24 27.92 11.58
N THR A 20 -40.40 26.91 11.47
CA THR A 20 -40.83 25.51 11.57
C THR A 20 -41.38 25.34 12.98
N GLN A 21 -42.70 25.21 13.09
CA GLN A 21 -43.34 24.70 14.29
C GLN A 21 -42.68 23.36 14.62
N ASP A 22 -42.02 23.32 15.76
CA ASP A 22 -41.36 22.15 16.32
C ASP A 22 -42.48 21.19 16.79
N ASP A 23 -43.05 20.46 15.84
CA ASP A 23 -43.95 19.35 16.12
C ASP A 23 -43.12 18.37 16.96
N GLY A 24 -43.48 18.22 18.24
CA GLY A 24 -42.72 17.54 19.30
C GLY A 24 -42.48 16.06 19.04
N THR A 25 -41.72 15.77 17.99
CA THR A 25 -41.41 14.43 17.52
C THR A 25 -40.27 13.94 18.39
N THR A 26 -40.62 13.12 19.38
CA THR A 26 -39.66 12.56 20.32
C THR A 26 -38.55 11.84 19.55
N SER A 27 -37.35 12.42 19.52
CA SER A 27 -36.20 11.82 18.83
C SER A 27 -35.93 10.42 19.37
N CYS A 28 -35.70 9.47 18.46
CA CYS A 28 -35.38 8.08 18.80
C CYS A 28 -34.18 8.04 19.75
N LEU A 29 -34.26 7.20 20.80
CA LEU A 29 -33.20 7.08 21.81
C LEU A 29 -31.83 6.75 21.20
N LEU A 30 -31.78 5.91 20.16
CA LEU A 30 -30.55 5.58 19.46
C LEU A 30 -29.92 6.82 18.81
N VAL A 31 -30.72 7.69 18.18
CA VAL A 31 -30.22 8.92 17.57
C VAL A 31 -29.62 9.83 18.64
N ARG A 32 -30.27 9.96 19.80
CA ARG A 32 -29.76 10.73 20.94
C ARG A 32 -28.43 10.17 21.49
N ILE A 33 -28.24 8.85 21.45
CA ILE A 33 -26.97 8.21 21.82
C ILE A 33 -25.89 8.53 20.77
N LEU A 34 -26.21 8.41 19.48
CA LEU A 34 -25.26 8.69 18.40
C LEU A 34 -24.86 10.18 18.34
N GLU A 35 -25.72 11.09 18.81
CA GLU A 35 -25.42 12.53 18.92
C GLU A 35 -24.30 12.81 19.93
N GLN A 36 -24.11 11.93 20.91
CA GLN A 36 -23.03 12.03 21.86
C GLN A 36 -21.74 11.45 21.27
N TYR A 37 -20.86 12.31 20.77
CA TYR A 37 -19.66 11.90 20.05
C TYR A 37 -18.80 10.87 20.81
N GLY A 38 -18.64 11.00 22.13
CA GLY A 38 -17.91 10.02 22.93
C GLY A 38 -18.54 8.61 22.92
N LEU A 39 -19.88 8.53 22.94
CA LEU A 39 -20.59 7.26 22.81
C LEU A 39 -20.51 6.72 21.38
N LEU A 40 -20.67 7.58 20.38
CA LEU A 40 -20.53 7.21 18.97
C LEU A 40 -19.14 6.62 18.68
N GLU A 41 -18.08 7.23 19.22
CA GLU A 41 -16.72 6.70 19.10
C GLU A 41 -16.58 5.33 19.76
N SER A 42 -17.10 5.17 20.98
CA SER A 42 -17.09 3.88 21.69
C SER A 42 -17.87 2.80 20.95
N ILE A 43 -18.97 3.16 20.28
CA ILE A 43 -19.71 2.24 19.41
C ILE A 43 -18.84 1.90 18.20
N ALA A 44 -18.30 2.90 17.50
CA ALA A 44 -17.50 2.71 16.30
C ALA A 44 -16.26 1.82 16.54
N THR A 45 -15.59 1.91 17.68
CA THR A 45 -14.44 1.03 18.00
C THR A 45 -14.80 -0.45 18.14
N ASN A 46 -16.11 -0.77 18.22
CA ASN A 46 -16.61 -2.14 18.28
C ASN A 46 -17.30 -2.58 16.99
N LEU A 47 -17.32 -1.73 15.95
CA LEU A 47 -17.95 -2.02 14.66
C LEU A 47 -16.90 -2.29 13.58
N PHE A 48 -17.31 -3.07 12.59
CA PHE A 48 -16.64 -3.12 11.30
C PHE A 48 -17.19 -2.03 10.36
N PRO A 49 -16.47 -1.71 9.26
CA PRO A 49 -16.93 -0.72 8.28
C PRO A 49 -18.32 -1.01 7.71
N GLU A 50 -18.66 -2.29 7.53
CA GLU A 50 -19.95 -2.75 7.03
C GLU A 50 -21.08 -2.48 8.04
N ASP A 51 -20.80 -2.65 9.33
CA ASP A 51 -21.76 -2.42 10.41
C ASP A 51 -22.01 -0.92 10.59
N LEU A 52 -20.97 -0.09 10.54
CA LEU A 52 -21.11 1.36 10.60
C LEU A 52 -21.95 1.88 9.42
N LEU A 53 -21.71 1.35 8.22
CA LEU A 53 -22.53 1.69 7.05
C LEU A 53 -23.98 1.26 7.25
N SER A 54 -24.22 0.03 7.73
CA SER A 54 -25.57 -0.47 8.00
C SER A 54 -26.30 0.38 9.04
N LEU A 55 -25.61 0.78 10.11
CA LEU A 55 -26.13 1.67 11.13
C LEU A 55 -26.47 3.05 10.56
N ALA A 56 -25.60 3.63 9.73
CA ALA A 56 -25.85 4.91 9.09
C ALA A 56 -27.01 4.85 8.08
N LEU A 57 -27.19 3.74 7.38
CA LEU A 57 -28.28 3.54 6.41
C LEU A 57 -29.62 3.21 7.07
N SER A 58 -29.66 2.95 8.38
CA SER A 58 -30.91 2.62 9.10
C SER A 58 -31.93 3.77 9.11
N SER A 59 -31.47 5.03 9.07
CA SER A 59 -32.34 6.20 8.96
C SER A 59 -31.55 7.45 8.53
N LYS A 60 -32.24 8.44 7.94
CA LYS A 60 -31.63 9.75 7.62
C LYS A 60 -31.09 10.44 8.87
N ALA A 61 -31.79 10.34 10.00
CA ALA A 61 -31.36 10.90 11.27
C ALA A 61 -30.03 10.29 11.72
N ALA A 62 -29.93 8.96 11.77
CA ALA A 62 -28.67 8.27 12.09
C ALA A 62 -27.54 8.67 11.13
N TYR A 63 -27.80 8.72 9.82
CA TYR A 63 -26.80 9.17 8.85
C TYR A 63 -26.26 10.56 9.16
N HIS A 64 -27.14 11.55 9.36
CA HIS A 64 -26.73 12.93 9.64
C HIS A 64 -26.08 13.08 11.01
N THR A 65 -26.45 12.26 11.99
CA THR A 65 -25.84 12.24 13.31
C THR A 65 -24.43 11.64 13.28
N ILE A 66 -24.22 10.55 12.54
CA ILE A 66 -22.91 9.88 12.41
C ILE A 66 -21.98 10.71 11.52
N PHE A 67 -22.52 11.31 10.45
CA PHE A 67 -21.75 12.07 9.45
C PHE A 67 -22.26 13.52 9.31
N PRO A 68 -22.17 14.35 10.37
CA PRO A 68 -22.63 15.74 10.31
C PRO A 68 -21.76 16.59 9.37
N ARG A 69 -20.51 16.17 9.14
CA ARG A 69 -19.52 16.80 8.25
C ARG A 69 -18.67 15.73 7.58
N ALA A 70 -18.13 16.04 6.40
CA ALA A 70 -17.24 15.13 5.67
C ALA A 70 -16.01 14.70 6.51
N SER A 71 -15.45 15.61 7.31
CA SER A 71 -14.28 15.31 8.18
C SER A 71 -14.60 14.34 9.32
N SER A 72 -15.86 14.24 9.76
CA SER A 72 -16.26 13.32 10.83
C SER A 72 -16.16 11.87 10.38
N MET A 73 -16.40 11.61 9.09
CA MET A 73 -16.28 10.29 8.50
C MET A 73 -14.85 9.76 8.64
N ASP A 74 -13.85 10.53 8.21
CA ASP A 74 -12.44 10.10 8.27
C ASP A 74 -11.98 9.77 9.69
N ASN A 75 -12.41 10.57 10.68
CA ASN A 75 -12.10 10.32 12.09
C ASN A 75 -12.74 9.03 12.61
N LEU A 76 -13.99 8.76 12.25
CA LEU A 76 -14.69 7.54 12.67
C LEU A 76 -14.14 6.31 11.97
N LEU A 77 -13.90 6.39 10.65
CA LEU A 77 -13.35 5.28 9.87
C LEU A 77 -11.98 4.81 10.40
N GLY A 78 -11.17 5.76 10.89
CA GLY A 78 -9.88 5.47 11.52
C GLY A 78 -9.97 4.80 12.90
N LYS A 79 -11.14 4.82 13.54
CA LYS A 79 -11.41 4.23 14.87
C LYS A 79 -12.09 2.87 14.81
N LEU A 80 -12.58 2.45 13.65
CA LEU A 80 -13.21 1.15 13.46
C LEU A 80 -12.21 0.01 13.73
N ASN A 81 -12.74 -1.20 13.91
CA ASN A 81 -11.90 -2.39 13.89
C ASN A 81 -11.44 -2.72 12.47
N CYS A 82 -10.24 -3.29 12.37
CA CYS A 82 -9.77 -3.82 11.09
C CYS A 82 -10.67 -5.00 10.66
N SER A 83 -11.20 -4.96 9.44
CA SER A 83 -12.15 -5.96 8.93
C SER A 83 -11.52 -7.29 8.54
N GLY A 84 -10.19 -7.44 8.64
CA GLY A 84 -9.50 -8.68 8.25
C GLY A 84 -9.45 -8.95 6.73
N ARG A 85 -9.97 -8.05 5.89
CA ARG A 85 -9.96 -8.21 4.43
C ARG A 85 -8.57 -8.35 3.82
N GLY A 86 -7.54 -7.80 4.47
CA GLY A 86 -6.16 -7.97 4.02
C GLY A 86 -5.72 -9.44 4.09
N ILE A 87 -5.98 -10.11 5.21
CA ILE A 87 -5.75 -11.55 5.36
C ILE A 87 -6.54 -12.36 4.33
N GLN A 88 -7.82 -12.05 4.13
CA GLN A 88 -8.63 -12.74 3.12
C GLN A 88 -8.04 -12.60 1.71
N ILE A 89 -7.51 -11.42 1.37
CA ILE A 89 -6.84 -11.21 0.08
C ILE A 89 -5.58 -12.07 -0.04
N ARG A 90 -4.77 -12.16 1.02
CA ARG A 90 -3.55 -12.97 1.07
C ARG A 90 -3.88 -14.45 0.91
N ASN A 91 -4.79 -15.00 1.71
CA ASN A 91 -5.19 -16.41 1.63
C ASN A 91 -5.74 -16.81 0.25
N ASN A 92 -6.34 -15.86 -0.48
CA ASN A 92 -6.84 -16.10 -1.83
C ASN A 92 -5.78 -15.97 -2.94
N ARG A 93 -4.60 -15.44 -2.63
CA ARG A 93 -3.55 -15.11 -3.62
C ARG A 93 -2.26 -15.87 -3.41
N HIS A 94 -1.87 -16.04 -2.15
CA HIS A 94 -0.66 -16.72 -1.73
C HIS A 94 -0.90 -18.23 -1.74
N SER A 95 -0.01 -18.95 -2.43
CA SER A 95 -0.05 -20.40 -2.53
C SER A 95 1.17 -20.96 -1.82
N LYS A 96 0.93 -21.76 -0.78
CA LYS A 96 1.99 -22.48 -0.07
C LYS A 96 2.64 -23.50 -0.98
N SER A 97 3.96 -23.57 -0.93
CA SER A 97 4.76 -24.52 -1.68
C SER A 97 4.51 -25.96 -1.23
N MET A 98 4.98 -26.92 -2.04
CA MET A 98 5.01 -28.33 -1.62
C MET A 98 5.81 -28.56 -0.32
N PHE A 99 6.83 -27.74 -0.05
CA PHE A 99 7.68 -27.87 1.14
C PHE A 99 6.95 -27.53 2.43
N PHE A 100 6.01 -26.58 2.39
CA PHE A 100 5.14 -26.28 3.53
C PHE A 100 4.42 -27.52 4.06
N TYR A 101 4.01 -28.42 3.17
CA TYR A 101 3.29 -29.66 3.55
C TYR A 101 4.22 -30.83 3.83
N ALA A 102 5.47 -30.77 3.34
CA ALA A 102 6.46 -31.83 3.52
C ALA A 102 7.17 -31.73 4.88
N TYR A 103 7.25 -30.53 5.45
CA TYR A 103 7.96 -30.24 6.70
C TYR A 103 7.02 -29.74 7.80
N GLU A 104 7.51 -29.63 9.04
CA GLU A 104 6.76 -29.16 10.20
C GLU A 104 6.61 -27.62 10.21
N CYS A 105 6.06 -27.09 9.11
CA CYS A 105 5.85 -25.67 8.93
C CYS A 105 4.59 -25.19 9.67
N THR A 106 4.71 -24.03 10.31
CA THR A 106 3.60 -23.30 10.92
C THR A 106 3.38 -22.00 10.15
N GLU A 107 2.13 -21.70 9.83
CA GLU A 107 1.74 -20.42 9.22
C GLU A 107 1.15 -19.50 10.28
N TYR A 108 1.57 -18.25 10.26
CA TYR A 108 0.98 -17.17 11.04
C TYR A 108 0.45 -16.07 10.12
N VAL A 109 -0.88 -16.09 9.92
CA VAL A 109 -1.60 -15.10 9.11
C VAL A 109 -2.91 -14.76 9.81
N GLU A 110 -2.85 -13.80 10.75
CA GLU A 110 -4.00 -13.41 11.55
C GLU A 110 -4.23 -11.89 11.54
N CYS A 111 -5.50 -11.47 11.51
CA CYS A 111 -5.85 -10.06 11.63
C CYS A 111 -5.64 -9.60 13.08
N GLY A 112 -5.05 -8.43 13.28
CA GLY A 112 -4.85 -7.83 14.59
C GLY A 112 -6.10 -7.69 15.47
N THR A 113 -7.29 -7.55 14.87
CA THR A 113 -8.56 -7.53 15.62
C THR A 113 -8.89 -8.88 16.25
N LYS A 114 -8.42 -9.99 15.66
CA LYS A 114 -8.69 -11.37 16.11
C LYS A 114 -7.56 -11.94 16.97
N ALA A 115 -6.36 -11.39 16.85
CA ALA A 115 -5.19 -11.82 17.59
C ALA A 115 -5.30 -11.45 19.09
N GLU A 116 -5.92 -12.32 19.90
CA GLU A 116 -6.07 -12.11 21.35
C GLU A 116 -4.71 -12.07 22.07
N ARG A 117 -3.72 -12.77 21.53
CA ARG A 117 -2.41 -12.98 22.18
C ARG A 117 -1.40 -11.87 21.87
N ARG A 118 -1.68 -10.99 20.90
CA ARG A 118 -0.69 -10.05 20.39
C ARG A 118 -1.30 -8.70 20.08
N HIS A 119 -0.65 -7.65 20.57
CA HIS A 119 -0.98 -6.29 20.18
C HIS A 119 -0.43 -5.99 18.77
N VAL A 120 -1.29 -6.10 17.75
CA VAL A 120 -0.96 -5.71 16.38
C VAL A 120 -1.30 -4.24 16.16
N ARG A 121 -0.30 -3.46 15.76
CA ARG A 121 -0.47 -2.03 15.47
C ARG A 121 -1.53 -1.83 14.39
N SER A 122 -2.44 -0.88 14.62
CA SER A 122 -3.45 -0.47 13.64
C SER A 122 -3.38 1.03 13.36
N GLN A 123 -3.54 1.42 12.09
CA GLN A 123 -3.64 2.82 11.69
C GLN A 123 -4.66 3.00 10.55
N PRO A 124 -5.18 4.22 10.36
CA PRO A 124 -6.02 4.55 9.21
C PRO A 124 -5.28 4.39 7.89
N CYS A 125 -5.90 3.72 6.91
CA CYS A 125 -5.36 3.63 5.56
C CYS A 125 -5.22 5.04 4.96
N VAL A 126 -4.06 5.36 4.36
CA VAL A 126 -3.80 6.70 3.81
C VAL A 126 -4.80 7.11 2.72
N LYS A 127 -5.38 6.13 2.01
CA LYS A 127 -6.37 6.34 0.93
C LYS A 127 -7.81 6.33 1.42
N CYS A 128 -8.28 5.21 1.98
CA CYS A 128 -9.69 5.03 2.35
C CYS A 128 -10.02 5.37 3.80
N LYS A 129 -9.02 5.74 4.63
CA LYS A 129 -9.14 6.09 6.04
C LYS A 129 -9.64 5.00 6.98
N LEU A 130 -10.01 3.82 6.46
CA LEU A 130 -10.37 2.65 7.27
C LEU A 130 -9.18 2.21 8.12
N ALA A 131 -9.43 1.97 9.41
CA ALA A 131 -8.49 1.32 10.29
C ALA A 131 -8.02 -0.02 9.72
N THR A 132 -6.71 -0.18 9.63
CA THR A 132 -6.06 -1.35 9.05
C THR A 132 -4.96 -1.79 10.01
N CYS A 133 -4.97 -3.05 10.44
CA CYS A 133 -3.87 -3.60 11.23
C CYS A 133 -2.64 -3.88 10.36
N ASP A 134 -1.47 -4.01 10.97
CA ASP A 134 -0.19 -4.25 10.29
C ASP A 134 -0.29 -5.50 9.38
N GLU A 135 -0.90 -6.57 9.88
CA GLU A 135 -1.09 -7.82 9.14
C GLU A 135 -2.04 -7.68 7.91
N CYS A 136 -2.87 -6.63 7.86
CA CYS A 136 -3.83 -6.37 6.78
C CYS A 136 -3.43 -5.24 5.81
N ARG A 137 -2.34 -4.53 6.06
CA ARG A 137 -1.76 -3.57 5.09
C ARG A 137 -0.84 -4.28 4.11
N ILE A 138 -0.47 -3.56 3.05
CA ILE A 138 0.55 -4.04 2.12
C ILE A 138 1.92 -4.04 2.79
N HIS A 139 2.67 -5.12 2.60
CA HIS A 139 4.10 -5.25 2.87
C HIS A 139 4.82 -5.58 1.57
N CYS A 140 6.11 -5.25 1.49
CA CYS A 140 6.96 -5.71 0.40
C CYS A 140 7.23 -7.21 0.52
N VAL A 141 7.46 -7.70 1.74
CA VAL A 141 7.61 -9.13 2.05
C VAL A 141 6.81 -9.49 3.29
N TYR A 142 5.93 -10.46 3.13
CA TYR A 142 5.21 -11.10 4.21
C TYR A 142 5.97 -12.34 4.68
N GLN A 143 6.82 -12.21 5.70
CA GLN A 143 7.29 -13.39 6.44
C GLN A 143 6.10 -13.94 7.25
N SER A 144 5.58 -15.10 6.87
CA SER A 144 4.40 -15.67 7.54
C SER A 144 4.48 -17.17 7.79
N ILE A 145 5.57 -17.82 7.39
CA ILE A 145 5.80 -19.24 7.57
C ILE A 145 7.10 -19.43 8.36
N TYR A 146 7.05 -20.35 9.30
CA TYR A 146 8.15 -20.75 10.16
C TYR A 146 8.26 -22.28 10.17
N GLU A 147 9.45 -22.79 9.89
CA GLU A 147 9.79 -24.19 10.03
C GLU A 147 10.60 -24.39 11.32
N THR A 148 10.20 -25.35 12.13
CA THR A 148 10.96 -25.71 13.33
C THR A 148 12.24 -26.46 12.92
N PRO A 149 13.43 -26.06 13.41
CA PRO A 149 14.66 -26.78 13.09
C PRO A 149 14.57 -28.22 13.63
N SER A 150 15.13 -29.17 12.87
CA SER A 150 15.09 -30.59 13.25
C SER A 150 16.08 -30.86 14.38
N ASP A 151 17.23 -30.20 14.34
CA ASP A 151 18.30 -30.32 15.32
C ASP A 151 18.56 -28.99 16.05
N SER A 152 19.14 -29.07 17.26
CA SER A 152 19.35 -27.90 18.13
C SER A 152 20.44 -26.94 17.64
N ASP A 153 21.32 -27.38 16.74
CA ASP A 153 22.38 -26.62 16.11
C ASP A 153 21.96 -26.01 14.76
N GLU A 154 20.78 -26.36 14.25
CA GLU A 154 20.22 -25.78 13.04
C GLU A 154 19.49 -24.46 13.31
N LEU A 155 19.51 -23.56 12.33
CA LEU A 155 18.69 -22.36 12.35
C LEU A 155 17.28 -22.70 11.83
N PRO A 156 16.23 -22.06 12.39
CA PRO A 156 14.88 -22.16 11.83
C PRO A 156 14.81 -21.59 10.41
N ASN A 157 14.06 -22.25 9.52
CA ASN A 157 13.76 -21.70 8.21
C ASN A 157 12.55 -20.77 8.28
N TYR A 158 12.61 -19.69 7.50
CA TYR A 158 11.49 -18.77 7.33
C TYR A 158 11.14 -18.67 5.86
N SER A 159 9.85 -18.52 5.60
CA SER A 159 9.37 -18.27 4.24
C SER A 159 8.13 -17.41 4.27
N GLY A 160 7.70 -17.02 3.07
CA GLY A 160 6.69 -15.99 2.94
C GLY A 160 6.39 -15.63 1.49
N PHE A 161 5.89 -14.43 1.29
CA PHE A 161 5.44 -13.96 -0.03
C PHE A 161 5.88 -12.53 -0.30
N VAL A 162 6.33 -12.27 -1.52
CA VAL A 162 6.65 -10.91 -1.99
C VAL A 162 5.38 -10.24 -2.49
N LEU A 163 4.96 -9.15 -1.86
CA LEU A 163 3.74 -8.40 -2.18
C LEU A 163 2.51 -9.34 -2.28
N LEU A 164 1.81 -9.36 -3.41
CA LEU A 164 0.69 -10.26 -3.69
C LEU A 164 1.03 -11.31 -4.76
N GLU A 165 2.32 -11.60 -4.95
CA GLU A 165 2.75 -12.69 -5.83
C GLU A 165 2.42 -14.04 -5.20
N PRO A 166 2.01 -15.03 -6.01
CA PRO A 166 1.45 -16.27 -5.50
C PRO A 166 2.49 -17.24 -4.95
N LEU A 167 3.74 -17.17 -5.43
CA LEU A 167 4.78 -18.14 -5.09
C LEU A 167 5.42 -17.82 -3.75
N GLU A 168 5.59 -18.87 -2.94
CA GLU A 168 6.32 -18.81 -1.67
C GLU A 168 7.82 -18.62 -1.92
N VAL A 169 8.44 -17.73 -1.14
CA VAL A 169 9.87 -17.43 -1.19
C VAL A 169 10.53 -17.76 0.15
N SER A 170 11.75 -18.28 0.10
CA SER A 170 12.57 -18.43 1.30
C SER A 170 13.08 -17.05 1.77
N ILE A 171 13.11 -16.88 3.09
CA ILE A 171 13.54 -15.66 3.76
C ILE A 171 14.61 -16.04 4.77
N LEU A 172 15.84 -15.62 4.51
CA LEU A 172 16.97 -15.90 5.40
C LEU A 172 17.05 -14.80 6.46
N SER A 173 17.10 -15.19 7.72
CA SER A 173 17.47 -14.27 8.80
C SER A 173 18.96 -13.90 8.68
N PRO A 174 19.40 -12.76 9.27
CA PRO A 174 20.82 -12.38 9.23
C PRO A 174 21.79 -13.44 9.75
N HIS A 175 21.35 -14.26 10.71
CA HIS A 175 22.15 -15.36 11.27
C HIS A 175 22.50 -16.45 10.24
N HIS A 176 21.69 -16.63 9.18
CA HIS A 176 21.96 -17.62 8.15
C HIS A 176 23.18 -17.28 7.29
N LEU A 177 23.50 -16.00 7.12
CA LEU A 177 24.56 -15.56 6.22
C LEU A 177 25.90 -15.31 6.94
N ALA A 178 25.94 -15.46 8.28
CA ALA A 178 27.11 -15.09 9.10
C ALA A 178 27.64 -13.66 8.84
N LEU A 179 26.78 -12.78 8.31
CA LEU A 179 27.14 -11.42 7.90
C LEU A 179 27.01 -10.40 9.02
N GLU A 180 26.35 -10.73 10.13
CA GLU A 180 26.02 -9.78 11.19
C GLU A 180 26.56 -10.15 12.56
N ASP A 181 26.75 -9.10 13.35
CA ASP A 181 27.12 -9.09 14.75
C ASP A 181 26.31 -10.14 15.54
N HIS A 182 27.01 -11.12 16.13
CA HIS A 182 26.41 -12.16 16.96
C HIS A 182 25.62 -11.62 18.17
N THR A 183 25.61 -10.31 18.38
CA THR A 183 24.78 -9.63 19.37
C THR A 183 23.31 -9.46 18.96
N ALA A 184 22.97 -9.55 17.67
CA ALA A 184 21.59 -9.42 17.22
C ALA A 184 20.74 -10.61 17.71
N PRO A 185 19.54 -10.37 18.26
CA PRO A 185 18.68 -11.45 18.73
C PRO A 185 18.25 -12.34 17.56
N GLN A 186 18.35 -13.65 17.75
CA GLN A 186 17.87 -14.62 16.78
C GLN A 186 16.37 -14.43 16.54
N TRP A 187 15.97 -14.57 15.29
CA TRP A 187 14.55 -14.57 14.95
C TRP A 187 13.82 -15.71 15.69
N GLN A 188 12.60 -15.45 16.12
CA GLN A 188 11.82 -16.40 16.92
C GLN A 188 10.53 -16.81 16.20
N ASN A 189 9.93 -17.91 16.65
CA ASN A 189 8.65 -18.37 16.14
C ASN A 189 7.52 -17.40 16.52
N SER A 190 7.07 -16.62 15.55
CA SER A 190 6.00 -15.63 15.74
C SER A 190 4.62 -16.25 16.02
N SER A 191 4.41 -17.54 15.73
CA SER A 191 3.15 -18.23 16.04
C SER A 191 2.90 -18.38 17.55
N THR A 192 3.95 -18.27 18.37
CA THR A 192 3.84 -18.31 19.84
C THR A 192 3.14 -17.07 20.42
N GLY A 193 3.05 -15.98 19.63
CA GLY A 193 2.44 -14.71 20.02
C GLY A 193 3.38 -13.76 20.77
N TYR A 194 4.60 -14.19 21.12
CA TYR A 194 5.56 -13.35 21.84
C TYR A 194 6.30 -12.37 20.94
N THR A 195 6.53 -12.73 19.68
CA THR A 195 7.25 -11.91 18.70
C THR A 195 6.38 -11.53 17.53
N SER A 196 6.72 -10.38 16.95
CA SER A 196 6.11 -9.95 15.69
C SER A 196 6.79 -10.64 14.51
N PRO A 197 6.04 -11.00 13.44
CA PRO A 197 6.62 -11.42 12.19
C PRO A 197 7.66 -10.42 11.70
N TYR A 198 8.69 -10.96 11.05
CA TYR A 198 9.82 -10.19 10.53
C TYR A 198 9.53 -9.69 9.11
N HIS A 199 8.32 -9.13 8.90
CA HIS A 199 7.94 -8.55 7.62
C HIS A 199 8.98 -7.50 7.17
N ASP A 200 9.26 -7.48 5.87
CA ASP A 200 10.18 -6.54 5.24
C ASP A 200 11.62 -6.53 5.83
N GLN A 201 12.06 -7.64 6.44
CA GLN A 201 13.39 -7.82 7.04
C GLN A 201 14.07 -9.09 6.51
N GLY A 202 15.40 -9.16 6.66
CA GLY A 202 16.21 -10.32 6.26
C GLY A 202 16.68 -10.27 4.82
N PHE A 203 16.92 -11.44 4.23
CA PHE A 203 17.36 -11.63 2.87
C PHE A 203 16.35 -12.51 2.13
N LEU A 204 16.02 -12.13 0.91
CA LEU A 204 15.18 -12.96 0.06
C LEU A 204 16.03 -13.93 -0.74
N ASP A 205 15.57 -15.16 -0.82
CA ASP A 205 16.13 -16.15 -1.73
C ASP A 205 15.15 -16.42 -2.89
N VAL A 206 15.50 -17.34 -3.78
CA VAL A 206 14.66 -17.75 -4.90
C VAL A 206 13.32 -18.32 -4.41
N PRO A 207 12.24 -18.17 -5.19
CA PRO A 207 10.99 -18.86 -4.87
C PRO A 207 11.22 -20.35 -4.73
N LEU A 208 10.62 -20.97 -3.70
CA LEU A 208 10.95 -22.35 -3.31
C LEU A 208 10.71 -23.37 -4.45
N GLU A 209 9.73 -23.09 -5.30
CA GLU A 209 9.37 -23.96 -6.44
C GLU A 209 10.03 -23.53 -7.77
N ASP A 210 10.86 -22.49 -7.75
CA ASP A 210 11.62 -22.07 -8.94
C ASP A 210 12.92 -22.88 -9.01
N ALA A 211 13.16 -23.57 -10.12
CA ALA A 211 14.36 -24.37 -10.33
C ALA A 211 15.61 -23.53 -10.67
N SER A 212 15.46 -22.20 -10.81
CA SER A 212 16.58 -21.31 -11.04
C SER A 212 17.40 -21.07 -9.77
N PHE A 213 18.69 -20.81 -9.95
CA PHE A 213 19.60 -20.42 -8.88
C PHE A 213 19.85 -18.92 -8.96
N ALA A 214 19.94 -18.26 -7.81
CA ALA A 214 20.42 -16.89 -7.64
C ALA A 214 20.92 -16.70 -6.20
N ASP A 215 21.81 -15.73 -5.99
CA ASP A 215 22.26 -15.37 -4.65
C ASP A 215 21.14 -14.67 -3.87
N PRO A 216 21.07 -14.86 -2.53
CA PRO A 216 20.12 -14.12 -1.70
C PRO A 216 20.34 -12.61 -1.75
N GLU A 217 19.25 -11.84 -1.77
CA GLU A 217 19.27 -10.38 -1.91
C GLU A 217 18.80 -9.70 -0.62
N SER A 218 19.54 -8.68 -0.16
CA SER A 218 19.24 -7.95 1.07
C SER A 218 17.96 -7.11 0.96
N LEU A 219 16.99 -7.34 1.84
CA LEU A 219 15.74 -6.56 1.82
C LEU A 219 15.96 -5.09 2.17
N SER A 220 16.88 -4.77 3.08
CA SER A 220 17.16 -3.37 3.43
C SER A 220 17.66 -2.59 2.21
N GLU A 221 18.56 -3.18 1.43
CA GLU A 221 19.11 -2.59 0.21
C GLU A 221 18.05 -2.46 -0.89
N ILE A 222 17.25 -3.51 -1.13
CA ILE A 222 16.14 -3.48 -2.09
C ILE A 222 15.14 -2.38 -1.72
N LEU A 223 14.78 -2.28 -0.43
CA LEU A 223 13.75 -1.35 0.05
C LEU A 223 14.17 0.12 -0.08
N ASP A 224 15.46 0.40 0.13
CA ASP A 224 16.04 1.74 0.10
C ASP A 224 16.64 2.13 -1.26
N LEU A 225 16.62 1.23 -2.23
CA LEU A 225 17.08 1.49 -3.59
C LEU A 225 16.33 2.67 -4.22
N ASN A 226 17.08 3.62 -4.76
CA ASN A 226 16.53 4.76 -5.49
C ASN A 226 16.08 4.35 -6.89
N LEU A 227 14.78 4.12 -7.05
CA LEU A 227 14.15 3.64 -8.28
C LEU A 227 14.16 4.68 -9.42
N GLY A 228 14.57 5.92 -9.15
CA GLY A 228 14.79 6.93 -10.17
C GLY A 228 16.19 6.93 -10.79
N LYS A 229 17.15 6.25 -10.15
CA LYS A 229 18.56 6.19 -10.57
C LYS A 229 19.01 4.78 -10.95
N CYS A 230 18.39 3.77 -10.34
CA CYS A 230 18.74 2.36 -10.49
C CYS A 230 17.53 1.57 -10.97
N SER A 231 17.74 0.64 -11.90
CA SER A 231 16.73 -0.36 -12.28
C SER A 231 16.98 -1.62 -11.47
N LEU A 232 15.93 -2.20 -10.87
CA LEU A 232 16.03 -3.51 -10.21
C LEU A 232 16.47 -4.63 -11.16
N GLN A 233 16.31 -4.43 -12.48
CA GLN A 233 16.83 -5.34 -13.50
C GLN A 233 18.36 -5.39 -13.51
N GLN A 234 19.04 -4.33 -13.06
CA GLN A 234 20.50 -4.18 -13.11
C GLN A 234 21.16 -4.35 -11.74
N VAL A 235 20.39 -4.55 -10.67
CA VAL A 235 20.94 -4.64 -9.31
C VAL A 235 21.70 -5.93 -9.08
N SER A 236 21.25 -7.04 -9.67
CA SER A 236 21.92 -8.32 -9.49
C SER A 236 23.30 -8.26 -10.17
N THR A 237 24.35 -8.39 -9.36
CA THR A 237 25.75 -8.26 -9.78
C THR A 237 26.26 -9.46 -10.58
N SER A 238 25.54 -10.58 -10.51
CA SER A 238 25.91 -11.82 -11.20
C SER A 238 25.37 -11.84 -12.62
N SER A 239 26.27 -11.87 -13.60
CA SER A 239 25.95 -12.04 -15.02
C SER A 239 25.39 -13.42 -15.37
N TYR A 240 25.32 -14.36 -14.42
CA TYR A 240 24.93 -15.75 -14.66
C TYR A 240 23.41 -15.98 -14.60
N HIS A 241 22.63 -15.01 -14.10
CA HIS A 241 21.19 -15.17 -13.94
C HIS A 241 20.40 -14.44 -15.04
N GLY A 242 19.16 -14.88 -15.25
CA GLY A 242 18.21 -14.12 -16.06
C GLY A 242 18.02 -12.71 -15.51
N VAL A 243 17.72 -11.76 -16.39
CA VAL A 243 17.43 -10.37 -16.02
C VAL A 243 15.90 -10.15 -16.06
N PRO A 244 15.24 -9.81 -14.94
CA PRO A 244 15.77 -9.66 -13.57
C PRO A 244 16.05 -11.01 -12.89
N SER A 245 16.89 -10.99 -11.83
CA SER A 245 17.10 -12.14 -10.95
C SER A 245 15.75 -12.72 -10.49
N PRO A 246 15.60 -14.06 -10.37
CA PRO A 246 14.37 -14.69 -9.88
C PRO A 246 13.92 -14.14 -8.52
N VAL A 247 14.87 -13.78 -7.65
CA VAL A 247 14.62 -13.15 -6.33
C VAL A 247 13.94 -11.78 -6.48
N LEU A 248 14.38 -10.99 -7.46
CA LEU A 248 13.91 -9.62 -7.67
C LEU A 248 12.72 -9.52 -8.62
N ARG A 249 12.28 -10.63 -9.23
CA ARG A 249 11.26 -10.67 -10.30
C ARG A 249 9.97 -9.95 -9.90
N SER A 250 9.47 -10.22 -8.70
CA SER A 250 8.23 -9.66 -8.14
C SER A 250 8.32 -8.15 -7.93
N PHE A 251 9.44 -7.67 -7.37
CA PHE A 251 9.68 -6.24 -7.20
C PHE A 251 9.85 -5.54 -8.53
N CYS A 252 10.64 -6.13 -9.45
CA CYS A 252 10.84 -5.61 -10.78
C CYS A 252 9.50 -5.48 -11.53
N HIS A 253 8.65 -6.51 -11.51
CA HIS A 253 7.32 -6.43 -12.12
C HIS A 253 6.54 -5.24 -11.57
N THR A 254 6.50 -5.10 -10.25
CA THR A 254 5.75 -4.05 -9.54
C THR A 254 6.29 -2.66 -9.85
N THR A 255 7.61 -2.47 -9.90
CA THR A 255 8.23 -1.17 -10.18
C THR A 255 8.13 -0.81 -11.66
N GLU A 256 8.36 -1.75 -12.58
CA GLU A 256 8.22 -1.52 -14.03
C GLU A 256 6.75 -1.30 -14.43
N ALA A 257 5.81 -1.94 -13.73
CA ALA A 257 4.38 -1.64 -13.84
C ALA A 257 4.09 -0.14 -13.63
N ARG A 258 4.93 0.56 -12.87
CA ARG A 258 4.76 1.96 -12.49
C ARG A 258 5.66 2.91 -13.26
N LYS A 259 6.23 2.47 -14.39
CA LYS A 259 6.97 3.33 -15.29
C LYS A 259 6.17 3.56 -16.57
N ILE A 260 6.27 4.76 -17.12
CA ILE A 260 5.72 5.11 -18.44
C ILE A 260 6.83 5.66 -19.29
N SER A 261 7.00 5.06 -20.47
CA SER A 261 7.91 5.54 -21.49
C SER A 261 7.21 6.55 -22.42
N LEU A 262 7.82 7.71 -22.61
CA LEU A 262 7.30 8.82 -23.41
C LEU A 262 8.33 9.27 -24.44
N CYS A 263 7.86 9.67 -25.62
CA CYS A 263 8.67 10.39 -26.60
C CYS A 263 8.86 11.84 -26.15
N LYS A 264 9.87 12.53 -26.70
CA LYS A 264 10.16 13.95 -26.40
C LYS A 264 8.90 14.83 -26.50
N VAL A 265 8.10 14.66 -27.55
CA VAL A 265 6.89 15.45 -27.79
C VAL A 265 5.84 15.24 -26.69
N CYS A 266 5.51 13.99 -26.35
CA CYS A 266 4.53 13.71 -25.29
C CYS A 266 5.03 14.16 -23.91
N PHE A 267 6.33 14.04 -23.66
CA PHE A 267 6.94 14.52 -22.42
C PHE A 267 6.77 16.04 -22.26
N PHE A 268 7.22 16.83 -23.25
CA PHE A 268 7.17 18.29 -23.16
C PHE A 268 5.76 18.88 -23.28
N LEU A 269 4.89 18.32 -24.14
CA LEU A 269 3.58 18.92 -24.41
C LEU A 269 2.46 18.42 -23.48
N LYS A 270 2.57 17.20 -22.95
CA LYS A 270 1.52 16.57 -22.15
C LYS A 270 1.97 16.32 -20.71
N ALA A 271 3.09 15.64 -20.48
CA ALA A 271 3.48 15.24 -19.14
C ALA A 271 3.84 16.42 -18.22
N SER A 272 4.40 17.49 -18.78
CA SER A 272 4.67 18.76 -18.08
C SER A 272 3.41 19.43 -17.51
N LYS A 273 2.24 19.14 -18.11
CA LYS A 273 0.93 19.62 -17.66
C LYS A 273 0.30 18.71 -16.61
N GLY A 274 1.01 17.65 -16.21
CA GLY A 274 0.58 16.70 -15.21
C GLY A 274 -0.06 15.43 -15.77
N PRO A 275 -0.44 14.51 -14.86
CA PRO A 275 -0.99 13.18 -15.18
C PRO A 275 -2.30 13.24 -15.96
N ASP A 276 -3.18 14.17 -15.62
CA ASP A 276 -4.54 14.26 -16.16
C ASP A 276 -4.56 14.56 -17.67
N VAL A 277 -3.50 15.20 -18.20
CA VAL A 277 -3.40 15.54 -19.63
C VAL A 277 -2.98 14.33 -20.47
N LEU A 278 -2.27 13.36 -19.89
CA LEU A 278 -1.89 12.15 -20.62
C LEU A 278 -3.08 11.21 -20.83
N GLN A 279 -4.08 11.23 -19.93
CA GLN A 279 -5.32 10.48 -20.11
C GLN A 279 -6.54 11.31 -19.69
N PRO A 280 -7.09 12.11 -20.61
CA PRO A 280 -8.34 12.83 -20.37
C PRO A 280 -9.45 11.85 -19.97
N GLY A 281 -10.08 12.09 -18.82
CA GLY A 281 -11.21 11.30 -18.33
C GLY A 281 -10.87 10.17 -17.36
N ARG A 282 -9.59 9.91 -17.05
CA ARG A 282 -9.19 8.93 -16.02
C ARG A 282 -8.34 9.60 -14.93
N LYS A 283 -8.94 9.80 -13.75
CA LYS A 283 -8.22 10.24 -12.56
C LYS A 283 -7.59 9.03 -11.89
N LEU A 284 -6.26 8.98 -11.82
CA LEU A 284 -5.54 8.00 -11.00
C LEU A 284 -5.73 8.37 -9.53
N SER A 285 -6.59 7.64 -8.83
CA SER A 285 -7.08 8.03 -7.50
C SER A 285 -5.99 8.05 -6.42
N TRP A 286 -4.89 7.36 -6.69
CA TRP A 286 -3.75 7.18 -5.80
C TRP A 286 -2.59 8.13 -6.06
N LEU A 287 -2.62 8.88 -7.16
CA LEU A 287 -1.60 9.88 -7.43
C LEU A 287 -1.84 11.08 -6.51
N ARG A 288 -0.78 11.55 -5.83
CA ARG A 288 -0.92 12.77 -5.02
C ARG A 288 -1.24 13.94 -5.96
N PRO A 289 -2.26 14.76 -5.66
CA PRO A 289 -2.49 16.00 -6.39
C PRO A 289 -1.22 16.84 -6.30
N THR A 290 -0.55 17.05 -7.44
CA THR A 290 0.51 18.05 -7.52
C THR A 290 -0.16 19.41 -7.41
N ASN A 291 0.05 20.13 -6.32
CA ASN A 291 -0.45 21.50 -6.18
C ASN A 291 0.00 22.30 -7.43
N THR A 292 -0.97 22.67 -8.25
CA THR A 292 -0.86 23.07 -9.67
C THR A 292 -0.28 24.48 -9.88
N SER A 293 0.70 24.88 -9.08
CA SER A 293 1.51 26.06 -9.36
C SER A 293 2.55 25.70 -10.41
N THR A 294 2.20 25.90 -11.70
CA THR A 294 3.10 25.95 -12.87
C THR A 294 4.42 25.20 -12.66
N VAL A 295 4.41 23.88 -12.87
CA VAL A 295 5.59 23.03 -12.72
C VAL A 295 6.60 23.47 -13.79
N SER A 296 7.56 24.33 -13.40
CA SER A 296 8.58 24.82 -14.32
C SER A 296 9.56 23.72 -14.73
N GLU A 297 9.58 22.58 -14.04
CA GLU A 297 10.48 21.47 -14.36
C GLU A 297 10.01 20.15 -13.73
N ILE A 298 9.97 19.06 -14.52
CA ILE A 298 9.73 17.71 -14.00
C ILE A 298 11.01 17.27 -13.28
N LYS A 299 10.91 17.01 -11.97
CA LYS A 299 12.07 16.63 -11.14
C LYS A 299 12.51 15.18 -11.40
N PRO A 300 13.77 14.83 -11.12
CA PRO A 300 14.20 13.43 -11.07
C PRO A 300 13.42 12.63 -10.02
N CYS A 301 13.06 11.40 -10.33
CA CYS A 301 12.45 10.46 -9.40
C CYS A 301 13.41 10.15 -8.24
N GLN A 302 12.87 10.08 -7.03
CA GLN A 302 13.58 9.69 -5.80
C GLN A 302 12.78 8.63 -5.01
N CYS A 303 11.87 7.92 -5.68
CA CYS A 303 11.05 6.91 -5.02
C CYS A 303 11.90 5.72 -4.57
N THR A 304 11.54 5.15 -3.43
CA THR A 304 12.04 3.87 -2.93
C THR A 304 10.85 2.95 -2.64
N LEU A 305 11.07 1.64 -2.55
CA LEU A 305 10.00 0.71 -2.16
C LEU A 305 9.55 1.00 -0.72
N ARG A 306 10.49 1.32 0.19
CA ARG A 306 10.19 1.72 1.57
C ARG A 306 9.19 2.88 1.63
N ALA A 307 9.44 3.96 0.87
CA ALA A 307 8.57 5.13 0.87
C ALA A 307 7.15 4.83 0.34
N HIS A 308 7.00 3.82 -0.53
CA HIS A 308 5.72 3.50 -1.16
C HIS A 308 4.90 2.43 -0.46
N PHE A 309 5.55 1.49 0.21
CA PHE A 309 4.92 0.33 0.84
C PHE A 309 5.02 0.36 2.36
N LEU A 310 6.17 0.76 2.92
CA LEU A 310 6.43 0.70 4.36
C LEU A 310 5.94 1.95 5.08
N ASP A 311 6.34 3.12 4.59
CA ASP A 311 6.03 4.42 5.19
C ASP A 311 4.55 4.82 4.96
N ARG A 312 3.91 4.21 3.96
CA ARG A 312 2.50 4.43 3.65
C ARG A 312 1.65 3.30 4.21
N TRP A 313 0.85 3.62 5.21
CA TRP A 313 -0.15 2.69 5.73
C TRP A 313 -1.28 2.47 4.71
N THR A 314 -1.10 1.55 3.76
CA THR A 314 -2.06 1.28 2.69
C THR A 314 -2.68 -0.09 2.87
N CYS A 315 -4.01 -0.16 3.00
CA CYS A 315 -4.68 -1.46 3.09
C CYS A 315 -4.60 -2.24 1.76
N LEU A 316 -4.60 -3.56 1.84
CA LEU A 316 -4.55 -4.43 0.65
C LEU A 316 -5.68 -4.17 -0.37
N PRO A 317 -6.94 -3.90 0.01
CA PRO A 317 -7.97 -3.49 -0.95
C PRO A 317 -7.60 -2.23 -1.76
N CYS A 318 -7.00 -1.24 -1.11
CA CYS A 318 -6.54 0.00 -1.76
C CYS A 318 -5.29 -0.21 -2.62
N PHE A 319 -4.43 -1.17 -2.26
CA PHE A 319 -3.31 -1.59 -3.10
C PHE A 319 -3.79 -2.32 -4.36
N LYS A 320 -4.71 -3.30 -4.23
CA LYS A 320 -5.30 -4.00 -5.39
C LYS A 320 -5.99 -3.05 -6.37
N ARG A 321 -6.67 -2.01 -5.86
CA ARG A 321 -7.28 -0.98 -6.71
C ARG A 321 -6.21 -0.17 -7.46
N GLU A 322 -5.10 0.18 -6.82
CA GLU A 322 -3.97 0.83 -7.49
C GLU A 322 -3.39 -0.05 -8.59
N GLU A 323 -3.14 -1.33 -8.32
CA GLU A 323 -2.69 -2.31 -9.31
C GLU A 323 -3.63 -2.40 -10.52
N GLU A 324 -4.94 -2.44 -10.27
CA GLU A 324 -5.94 -2.48 -11.34
C GLU A 324 -5.97 -1.19 -12.16
N GLU A 325 -5.91 -0.01 -11.51
CA GLU A 325 -5.84 1.28 -12.22
C GLU A 325 -4.57 1.37 -13.10
N ILE A 326 -3.43 0.88 -12.61
CA ILE A 326 -2.18 0.80 -13.38
C ILE A 326 -2.32 -0.18 -14.56
N ARG A 327 -2.91 -1.35 -14.34
CA ARG A 327 -3.15 -2.35 -15.39
C ARG A 327 -4.06 -1.79 -16.48
N GLN A 328 -5.17 -1.15 -16.10
CA GLN A 328 -6.10 -0.51 -17.03
C GLN A 328 -5.45 0.64 -17.80
N TYR A 329 -4.58 1.42 -17.14
CA TYR A 329 -3.80 2.46 -17.79
C TYR A 329 -2.90 1.87 -18.89
N LYS A 330 -2.20 0.78 -18.60
CA LYS A 330 -1.34 0.08 -19.57
C LYS A 330 -2.13 -0.62 -20.68
N ALA A 331 -3.26 -1.24 -20.37
CA ALA A 331 -4.10 -1.94 -21.35
C ALA A 331 -4.68 -1.01 -22.43
N CYS A 332 -4.93 0.27 -22.10
CA CYS A 332 -5.35 1.27 -23.07
C CYS A 332 -4.20 1.77 -23.96
N THR A 333 -2.96 1.40 -23.65
CA THR A 333 -1.83 1.65 -24.55
C THR A 333 -1.84 0.53 -25.59
N PRO A 334 -1.86 0.83 -26.90
CA PRO A 334 -1.82 -0.21 -27.92
C PRO A 334 -0.62 -1.12 -27.64
N LYS A 335 -0.82 -2.45 -27.73
CA LYS A 335 0.21 -3.49 -27.55
C LYS A 335 1.36 -3.24 -28.52
N ARG A 336 2.23 -2.32 -28.18
CA ARG A 336 3.34 -1.85 -29.00
C ARG A 336 4.61 -2.42 -28.41
N GLN A 337 5.51 -2.77 -29.31
CA GLN A 337 6.85 -3.21 -29.01
C GLN A 337 7.45 -2.33 -27.90
N THR A 338 8.18 -2.96 -26.98
CA THR A 338 8.99 -2.30 -25.97
C THR A 338 9.77 -1.15 -26.62
N GLY A 339 9.65 0.07 -26.06
CA GLY A 339 10.33 1.26 -26.59
C GLY A 339 9.45 2.26 -27.37
N LEU A 340 8.14 2.06 -27.45
CA LEU A 340 7.21 3.02 -28.06
C LEU A 340 6.38 3.81 -27.04
N CYS A 341 6.21 5.10 -27.30
CA CYS A 341 5.42 6.05 -26.53
C CYS A 341 3.92 5.78 -26.73
N LEU A 342 3.08 6.34 -25.87
CA LEU A 342 1.61 6.33 -26.03
C LEU A 342 1.14 6.86 -27.38
N CYS A 343 1.84 7.82 -27.99
CA CYS A 343 1.52 8.33 -29.33
C CYS A 343 2.08 7.46 -30.46
N GLY A 344 2.86 6.43 -30.12
CA GLY A 344 3.43 5.50 -31.08
C GLY A 344 4.83 5.83 -31.61
N LEU A 345 5.43 6.93 -31.17
CA LEU A 345 6.80 7.34 -31.51
C LEU A 345 7.82 6.74 -30.53
N ASP A 346 9.10 6.72 -30.90
CA ASP A 346 10.17 6.18 -30.05
C ASP A 346 10.29 6.91 -28.71
N THR A 347 10.45 6.12 -27.65
CA THR A 347 10.57 6.62 -26.30
C THR A 347 11.95 7.19 -26.05
N HIS A 348 11.99 8.27 -25.30
CA HIS A 348 13.23 8.97 -24.95
C HIS A 348 13.34 9.27 -23.46
N GLN A 349 12.22 9.22 -22.74
CA GLN A 349 12.13 9.57 -21.33
C GLN A 349 11.20 8.59 -20.64
N MET A 350 11.51 8.27 -19.40
CA MET A 350 10.70 7.41 -18.56
C MET A 350 10.24 8.20 -17.33
N LEU A 351 8.95 8.09 -17.00
CA LEU A 351 8.36 8.72 -15.83
C LEU A 351 7.97 7.67 -14.79
N CYS A 352 8.26 7.97 -13.53
CA CYS A 352 7.75 7.20 -12.41
C CYS A 352 6.32 7.64 -12.12
N LEU A 353 5.39 6.69 -12.20
CA LEU A 353 3.99 6.94 -11.92
C LEU A 353 3.71 7.27 -10.46
N TRP A 354 4.60 6.99 -9.52
CA TRP A 354 4.34 7.33 -8.12
C TRP A 354 4.55 8.80 -7.79
N CYS A 355 5.63 9.40 -8.29
CA CYS A 355 6.01 10.79 -7.99
C CYS A 355 5.93 11.72 -9.20
N TRP A 356 5.62 11.18 -10.38
CA TRP A 356 5.69 11.88 -11.66
C TRP A 356 7.08 12.39 -12.03
N GLY A 357 8.13 11.84 -11.42
CA GLY A 357 9.52 12.23 -11.67
C GLY A 357 10.20 11.44 -12.79
N ILE A 358 11.25 12.02 -13.37
CA ILE A 358 12.05 11.39 -14.43
C ILE A 358 12.87 10.22 -13.86
N VAL A 359 12.76 9.05 -14.47
CA VAL A 359 13.61 7.88 -14.19
C VAL A 359 14.77 7.90 -15.18
N LYS A 360 16.01 7.84 -14.67
CA LYS A 360 17.20 7.70 -15.50
C LYS A 360 17.34 6.25 -15.91
N GLU A 361 17.24 5.96 -17.20
CA GLU A 361 17.75 4.70 -17.74
C GLU A 361 19.27 4.78 -17.78
N GLN A 362 19.95 3.78 -17.23
CA GLN A 362 21.37 3.62 -17.46
C GLN A 362 21.51 3.12 -18.90
N SER A 363 22.13 3.92 -19.76
CA SER A 363 22.50 3.49 -21.11
C SER A 363 23.43 2.28 -20.96
N ASN A 364 22.96 1.10 -21.37
CA ASN A 364 23.81 -0.08 -21.48
C ASN A 364 24.90 0.12 -22.54
#